data_AF-A0A7H0I5Y1-F1
#
_entry.id   AF-A0A7H0I5Y1-F1
#
_cell.length_a   1.000
_cell.length_b   1.000
_cell.length_c   1.000
_cell.angle_alpha   90.00
_cell.angle_beta   90.00
_cell.angle_gamma   90.00
#
_symmetry.space_group_name_H-M   'P 1'
#
loop_
_entity.id
_entity.type
_entity.pdbx_description
1 polymer ?
#
loop_
_entity_poly.entity_id
_entity_poly.type
_entity_poly.pdbx_seq_one_letter_code
_entity_poly.pdbx_strand_id
1 'polypeptide(L)'
;MSTVTRRAATVATGFLLSLVTALATTTTASPATAAAAACPGPGARVKATSPSVFLVDPEGFLRHIPNATVYNRLYAGWSGITTLTDSALHSCWPYDYPEQYPLTDAYLVKTSGSSKVYIYDWGRGGYRWIVNASTFEDKYHFSWADVRTQVLDPDSLLPSWPWD
;
A
#
# COMPACT_ATOMS: atom_id res chain seq x y z
N MET A 1 -34.98 56.12 -11.64
CA MET A 1 -36.02 56.03 -12.68
C MET A 1 -35.32 56.01 -14.03
N SER A 2 -35.16 54.84 -14.65
CA SER A 2 -34.64 54.76 -16.02
C SER A 2 -35.44 53.74 -16.81
N THR A 3 -35.88 54.23 -17.95
CA THR A 3 -37.03 53.83 -18.74
C THR A 3 -36.67 52.68 -19.68
N VAL A 4 -37.50 51.63 -19.68
CA VAL A 4 -37.44 50.56 -20.68
C VAL A 4 -38.10 51.08 -21.96
N THR A 5 -37.38 51.07 -23.09
CA THR A 5 -37.94 51.39 -24.42
C THR A 5 -37.84 50.18 -25.33
N ARG A 6 -39.01 49.72 -25.80
CA ARG A 6 -39.18 48.65 -26.79
C ARG A 6 -38.91 49.18 -28.20
N ARG A 7 -38.37 48.33 -29.06
CA ARG A 7 -38.70 48.32 -30.49
C ARG A 7 -38.88 46.90 -30.97
N ALA A 8 -39.99 46.70 -31.68
CA ALA A 8 -40.34 45.50 -32.43
C ALA A 8 -39.94 45.69 -33.89
N ALA A 9 -39.60 44.60 -34.58
CA ALA A 9 -39.82 44.43 -36.02
C ALA A 9 -39.70 42.93 -36.38
N THR A 10 -40.43 42.55 -37.41
CA THR A 10 -41.03 41.23 -37.64
C THR A 10 -40.45 40.57 -38.90
N VAL A 11 -40.67 39.25 -39.00
CA VAL A 11 -40.77 38.39 -40.22
C VAL A 11 -39.46 37.97 -40.89
N ALA A 12 -39.22 36.65 -40.97
CA ALA A 12 -39.14 35.91 -42.23
C ALA A 12 -38.79 34.43 -42.03
N THR A 13 -39.77 33.57 -42.34
CA THR A 13 -39.69 32.35 -43.17
C THR A 13 -38.41 31.49 -43.12
N GLY A 14 -38.60 30.21 -42.78
CA GLY A 14 -37.59 29.18 -43.08
C GLY A 14 -37.86 27.85 -42.39
N PHE A 15 -38.95 27.18 -42.76
CA PHE A 15 -39.18 25.77 -42.40
C PHE A 15 -38.36 24.90 -43.35
N LEU A 16 -37.25 24.33 -42.86
CA LEU A 16 -36.61 23.17 -43.49
C LEU A 16 -36.31 22.14 -42.40
N LEU A 17 -37.11 21.07 -42.45
CA LEU A 17 -37.00 19.88 -41.64
C LEU A 17 -35.81 19.04 -42.16
N SER A 18 -34.62 19.22 -41.59
CA SER A 18 -33.51 18.32 -41.83
C SER A 18 -33.45 17.27 -40.72
N LEU A 19 -34.09 16.13 -40.98
CA LEU A 19 -33.94 14.91 -40.18
C LEU A 19 -32.56 14.33 -40.48
N VAL A 20 -31.56 14.71 -39.69
CA VAL A 20 -30.26 14.01 -39.71
C VAL A 20 -30.39 12.82 -38.77
N THR A 21 -30.53 11.64 -39.34
CA THR A 21 -30.45 10.38 -38.62
C THR A 21 -29.03 10.23 -38.08
N ALA A 22 -28.84 10.56 -36.80
CA ALA A 22 -27.59 10.26 -36.12
C ALA A 22 -27.45 8.74 -36.00
N LEU A 23 -26.57 8.15 -36.82
CA LEU A 23 -26.05 6.81 -36.58
C LEU A 23 -25.26 6.88 -35.28
N ALA A 24 -25.89 6.49 -34.17
CA ALA A 24 -25.19 6.18 -32.95
C ALA A 24 -24.31 4.97 -33.23
N THR A 25 -23.05 5.21 -33.58
CA THR A 25 -22.01 4.18 -33.48
C THR A 25 -21.87 3.87 -32.00
N THR A 26 -22.55 2.82 -31.54
CA THR A 26 -22.21 2.18 -30.28
C THR A 26 -20.85 1.56 -30.45
N THR A 27 -19.81 2.34 -30.17
CA THR A 27 -18.50 1.80 -29.86
C THR A 27 -18.71 0.98 -28.59
N THR A 28 -19.01 -0.30 -28.73
CA THR A 28 -18.83 -1.27 -27.66
C THR A 28 -17.36 -1.22 -27.30
N ALA A 29 -17.04 -0.39 -26.31
CA ALA A 29 -15.79 -0.50 -25.60
C ALA A 29 -15.74 -1.95 -25.12
N SER A 30 -14.86 -2.73 -25.76
CA SER A 30 -14.46 -4.02 -25.22
C SER A 30 -14.17 -3.79 -23.74
N PRO A 31 -14.72 -4.58 -22.80
CA PRO A 31 -14.25 -4.51 -21.44
C PRO A 31 -12.74 -4.75 -21.55
N ALA A 32 -11.95 -3.71 -21.33
CA ALA A 32 -10.56 -3.88 -21.01
C ALA A 32 -10.62 -4.76 -19.78
N THR A 33 -10.30 -6.04 -19.95
CA THR A 33 -10.14 -6.97 -18.84
C THR A 33 -9.22 -6.24 -17.89
N ALA A 34 -9.76 -5.74 -16.78
CA ALA A 34 -8.95 -5.11 -15.76
C ALA A 34 -7.89 -6.16 -15.44
N ALA A 35 -6.64 -5.88 -15.81
CA ALA A 35 -5.55 -6.78 -15.50
C ALA A 35 -5.69 -7.06 -14.00
N ALA A 36 -5.88 -8.33 -13.64
CA ALA A 36 -5.97 -8.72 -12.24
C ALA A 36 -4.77 -8.07 -11.55
N ALA A 37 -5.02 -7.21 -10.56
CA ALA A 37 -3.97 -6.48 -9.89
C ALA A 37 -2.95 -7.52 -9.41
N ALA A 38 -1.70 -7.41 -9.87
CA ALA A 38 -0.66 -8.31 -9.43
C ALA A 38 -0.55 -8.26 -7.91
N CYS A 39 -0.24 -9.39 -7.30
CA CYS A 39 -0.14 -9.47 -5.85
C CYS A 39 0.88 -8.46 -5.31
N PRO A 40 0.56 -7.71 -4.25
CA PRO A 40 1.52 -6.78 -3.66
C PRO A 40 2.83 -7.47 -3.28
N GLY A 41 3.95 -6.87 -3.70
CA GLY A 41 5.28 -7.43 -3.45
C GLY A 41 5.86 -7.06 -2.08
N PRO A 42 7.10 -7.52 -1.79
CA PRO A 42 7.82 -7.20 -0.55
C PRO A 42 7.83 -5.70 -0.23
N GLY A 43 7.59 -5.36 1.03
CA GLY A 43 7.47 -3.97 1.50
C GLY A 43 6.05 -3.44 1.51
N ALA A 44 5.13 -4.06 0.76
CA ALA A 44 3.73 -3.70 0.83
C ALA A 44 3.14 -4.00 2.21
N ARG A 45 2.37 -3.04 2.72
CA ARG A 45 1.46 -3.25 3.86
C ARG A 45 0.06 -3.43 3.30
N VAL A 46 -0.60 -4.51 3.67
CA VAL A 46 -1.92 -4.87 3.14
C VAL A 46 -2.92 -5.15 4.26
N LYS A 47 -4.19 -4.91 3.97
CA LYS A 47 -5.33 -5.35 4.79
C LYS A 47 -6.49 -5.72 3.89
N ALA A 48 -7.47 -6.43 4.43
CA ALA A 48 -8.74 -6.68 3.75
C ALA A 48 -9.92 -6.12 4.56
N THR A 49 -11.04 -6.86 4.64
CA THR A 49 -12.22 -6.44 5.41
C THR A 49 -11.93 -6.44 6.91
N SER A 50 -11.12 -7.39 7.40
CA SER A 50 -10.61 -7.43 8.78
C SER A 50 -9.73 -6.22 9.10
N PRO A 51 -9.68 -5.75 10.37
CA PRO A 51 -8.73 -4.73 10.80
C PRO A 51 -7.27 -5.20 10.83
N SER A 52 -7.00 -6.50 10.69
CA SER A 52 -5.63 -7.04 10.67
C SER A 52 -4.81 -6.45 9.52
N VAL A 53 -3.60 -5.98 9.85
CA VAL A 53 -2.63 -5.47 8.89
C VAL A 53 -1.49 -6.47 8.76
N PHE A 54 -1.03 -6.65 7.53
CA PHE A 54 0.06 -7.54 7.18
C PHE A 54 1.16 -6.78 6.46
N LEU A 55 2.40 -7.20 6.66
CA LEU A 55 3.56 -6.79 5.89
C LEU A 55 3.97 -7.94 4.97
N VAL A 56 4.23 -7.67 3.69
CA VAL A 56 4.86 -8.63 2.80
C VAL A 56 6.36 -8.60 3.05
N ASP A 57 6.93 -9.69 3.57
CA ASP A 57 8.36 -9.80 3.92
C ASP A 57 9.26 -9.98 2.67
N PRO A 58 10.60 -9.98 2.81
CA PRO A 58 11.52 -10.18 1.69
C PRO A 58 11.25 -11.44 0.87
N GLU A 59 10.78 -12.49 1.53
CA GLU A 59 10.46 -13.78 0.90
C GLU A 59 9.05 -13.81 0.26
N GLY A 60 8.26 -12.74 0.39
CA GLY A 60 6.92 -12.61 -0.17
C GLY A 60 5.80 -13.14 0.75
N PHE A 61 6.11 -13.52 1.98
CA PHE A 61 5.12 -14.00 2.94
C PHE A 61 4.40 -12.86 3.66
N LEU A 62 3.12 -13.06 3.97
CA LEU A 62 2.40 -12.16 4.86
C LEU A 62 2.84 -12.35 6.30
N ARG A 63 3.24 -11.26 6.93
CA ARG A 63 3.55 -11.16 8.35
C ARG A 63 2.49 -10.34 9.03
N HIS A 64 1.69 -10.98 9.87
CA HIS A 64 0.70 -10.27 10.67
C HIS A 64 1.38 -9.30 11.63
N ILE A 65 0.87 -8.07 11.67
CA ILE A 65 1.24 -7.08 12.66
C ILE A 65 0.19 -7.16 13.76
N PRO A 66 0.48 -7.80 14.90
CA PRO A 66 -0.55 -8.29 15.82
C PRO A 66 -1.32 -7.19 16.55
N ASN A 67 -0.77 -5.97 16.62
CA ASN A 67 -1.42 -4.82 17.25
C ASN A 67 -0.77 -3.50 16.82
N ALA A 68 -1.42 -2.40 17.17
CA ALA A 68 -0.95 -1.05 16.91
C ALA A 68 0.41 -0.73 17.56
N THR A 69 0.73 -1.34 18.71
CA THR A 69 2.01 -1.10 19.39
C THR A 69 3.18 -1.61 18.55
N VAL A 70 3.08 -2.81 17.97
CA VAL A 70 4.11 -3.31 17.05
C VAL A 70 4.16 -2.45 15.79
N TYR A 71 3.00 -2.09 15.23
CA TYR A 71 2.95 -1.23 14.04
C TYR A 71 3.67 0.11 14.24
N ASN A 72 3.36 0.81 15.33
CA ASN A 72 3.89 2.15 15.63
C ASN A 72 5.38 2.14 16.05
N ARG A 73 6.01 0.97 16.24
CA ARG A 73 7.46 0.83 16.41
C ARG A 73 8.21 0.68 15.10
N LEU A 74 7.48 0.47 14.00
CA LEU A 74 8.04 0.25 12.67
C LEU A 74 7.73 1.42 11.72
N TYR A 75 6.58 2.08 11.89
CA TYR A 75 6.06 3.07 10.95
C TYR A 75 5.65 4.37 11.64
N ALA A 76 5.90 5.49 10.97
CA ALA A 76 5.54 6.83 11.45
C ALA A 76 4.01 7.09 11.46
N GLY A 77 3.22 6.25 10.79
CA GLY A 77 1.78 6.37 10.71
C GLY A 77 1.14 5.30 9.84
N TRP A 78 -0.20 5.30 9.79
CA TRP A 78 -1.02 4.27 9.16
C TRP A 78 -1.26 4.47 7.65
N SER A 79 -0.59 5.44 7.04
CA SER A 79 -0.64 5.68 5.59
C SER A 79 0.12 4.61 4.81
N GLY A 80 -0.29 4.36 3.56
CA GLY A 80 0.37 3.41 2.67
C GLY A 80 -0.02 1.94 2.88
N ILE A 81 -1.08 1.69 3.66
CA ILE A 81 -1.70 0.37 3.75
C ILE A 81 -2.63 0.19 2.55
N THR A 82 -2.34 -0.78 1.70
CA THR A 82 -3.17 -1.16 0.56
C THR A 82 -4.36 -1.97 1.06
N THR A 83 -5.58 -1.57 0.68
CA THR A 83 -6.79 -2.34 0.99
C THR A 83 -7.12 -3.25 -0.19
N LEU A 84 -7.20 -4.55 0.06
CA LEU A 84 -7.59 -5.58 -0.89
C LEU A 84 -9.00 -6.08 -0.55
N THR A 85 -9.70 -6.64 -1.54
CA THR A 85 -10.86 -7.51 -1.25
C THR A 85 -10.37 -8.80 -0.59
N ASP A 86 -11.19 -9.44 0.26
CA ASP A 86 -10.83 -10.72 0.89
C ASP A 86 -10.45 -11.80 -0.15
N SER A 87 -11.17 -11.84 -1.29
CA SER A 87 -10.86 -12.75 -2.40
C SER A 87 -9.51 -12.47 -3.06
N ALA A 88 -9.10 -11.21 -3.16
CA ALA A 88 -7.79 -10.84 -3.71
C ALA A 88 -6.66 -11.17 -2.74
N LEU A 89 -6.86 -10.92 -1.43
CA LEU A 89 -5.91 -11.33 -0.40
C LEU A 89 -5.72 -12.85 -0.42
N HIS A 90 -6.82 -13.61 -0.43
CA HIS A 90 -6.78 -15.07 -0.51
C HIS A 90 -6.18 -15.58 -1.83
N SER A 91 -6.48 -14.94 -2.98
CA SER A 91 -5.86 -15.34 -4.25
C SER A 91 -4.35 -15.15 -4.27
N CYS A 92 -3.84 -14.14 -3.57
CA CYS A 92 -2.40 -13.85 -3.50
C CYS A 92 -1.67 -14.67 -2.43
N TRP A 93 -2.35 -15.01 -1.35
CA TRP A 93 -1.86 -15.84 -0.27
C TRP A 93 -2.93 -16.89 0.09
N PRO A 94 -3.05 -17.99 -0.70
CA PRO A 94 -4.16 -18.94 -0.63
C PRO A 94 -4.13 -19.87 0.58
N TYR A 95 -3.00 -19.91 1.28
CA TYR A 95 -2.87 -20.65 2.51
C TYR A 95 -3.19 -19.72 3.69
N ASP A 96 -3.85 -20.25 4.72
CA ASP A 96 -4.12 -19.56 6.00
C ASP A 96 -2.80 -19.33 6.78
N TYR A 97 -1.89 -18.54 6.21
CA TYR A 97 -0.65 -18.07 6.80
C TYR A 97 -0.74 -16.86 7.74
N PRO A 98 -1.82 -16.05 7.83
CA PRO A 98 -1.72 -14.78 8.53
C PRO A 98 -1.34 -14.96 10.01
N GLU A 99 -1.73 -16.05 10.66
CA GLU A 99 -1.41 -16.29 12.06
C GLU A 99 -0.09 -17.05 12.31
N GLN A 100 0.52 -17.65 11.28
CA GLN A 100 1.65 -18.55 11.52
C GLN A 100 2.96 -17.81 11.81
N TYR A 101 3.11 -16.57 11.33
CA TYR A 101 4.35 -15.81 11.49
C TYR A 101 4.11 -14.32 11.79
N PRO A 102 3.44 -13.98 12.92
CA PRO A 102 3.30 -12.59 13.32
C PRO A 102 4.66 -11.96 13.61
N LEU A 103 4.80 -10.67 13.29
CA LEU A 103 5.90 -9.84 13.79
C LEU A 103 5.73 -9.71 15.31
N THR A 104 6.46 -10.54 16.06
CA THR A 104 6.26 -10.67 17.50
C THR A 104 7.24 -9.77 18.21
N ASP A 105 6.71 -8.81 18.99
CA ASP A 105 7.51 -7.77 19.67
C ASP A 105 8.52 -7.08 18.74
N ALA A 106 8.14 -6.86 17.47
CA ALA A 106 9.07 -6.32 16.49
C ALA A 106 9.37 -4.83 16.72
N TYR A 107 10.61 -4.44 16.41
CA TYR A 107 11.08 -3.05 16.49
C TYR A 107 12.34 -2.82 15.65
N LEU A 108 12.64 -1.56 15.36
CA LEU A 108 13.82 -1.12 14.60
C LEU A 108 14.96 -0.73 15.55
N VAL A 109 16.19 -1.10 15.20
CA VAL A 109 17.33 -0.90 16.10
C VAL A 109 18.67 -0.76 15.40
N LYS A 110 19.58 -0.01 16.02
CA LYS A 110 21.00 0.09 15.66
C LYS A 110 21.89 0.10 16.89
N THR A 111 23.18 -0.17 16.70
CA THR A 111 24.22 0.09 17.72
C THR A 111 24.76 1.51 17.57
N SER A 112 25.18 2.11 18.69
CA SER A 112 25.82 3.43 18.67
C SER A 112 27.04 3.44 17.75
N GLY A 113 27.19 4.49 16.94
CA GLY A 113 28.27 4.62 15.96
C GLY A 113 28.14 3.74 14.70
N SER A 114 27.18 2.81 14.64
CA SER A 114 26.93 2.00 13.45
C SER A 114 25.89 2.65 12.52
N SER A 115 26.10 2.49 11.22
CA SER A 115 25.10 2.81 10.18
C SER A 115 24.14 1.66 9.89
N LYS A 116 24.42 0.44 10.37
CA LYS A 116 23.55 -0.73 10.15
C LYS A 116 22.33 -0.64 11.05
N VAL A 117 21.15 -0.78 10.43
CA VAL A 117 19.86 -0.89 11.12
C VAL A 117 19.33 -2.30 10.94
N TYR A 118 18.68 -2.79 11.98
CA TYR A 118 18.09 -4.12 12.02
C TYR A 118 16.61 -3.99 12.38
N ILE A 119 15.81 -4.92 11.88
CA ILE A 119 14.53 -5.25 12.49
C ILE A 119 14.75 -6.44 13.42
N TYR A 120 14.32 -6.28 14.66
CA TYR A 120 14.17 -7.39 15.58
C TYR A 120 12.78 -8.01 15.42
N ASP A 121 12.69 -9.33 15.44
CA ASP A 121 11.43 -10.07 15.53
C ASP A 121 11.63 -11.27 16.45
N TRP A 122 10.97 -11.25 17.62
CA TRP A 122 11.06 -12.34 18.60
C TRP A 122 10.61 -13.67 17.99
N GLY A 123 9.58 -13.64 17.12
CA GLY A 123 9.03 -14.83 16.47
C GLY A 123 10.01 -15.48 15.49
N ARG A 124 11.01 -14.74 15.02
CA ARG A 124 12.11 -15.22 14.16
C ARG A 124 13.44 -15.35 14.89
N GLY A 125 13.48 -15.03 16.17
CA GLY A 125 14.61 -15.31 17.05
C GLY A 125 15.81 -14.38 16.89
N GLY A 126 15.66 -13.16 16.35
CA GLY A 126 16.81 -12.27 16.26
C GLY A 126 16.67 -11.00 15.43
N TYR A 127 17.82 -10.37 15.22
CA TYR A 127 18.03 -9.15 14.47
C TYR A 127 18.37 -9.46 13.02
N ARG A 128 17.51 -9.07 12.09
CA ARG A 128 17.76 -9.16 10.65
C ARG A 128 18.24 -7.81 10.12
N TRP A 129 19.37 -7.80 9.44
CA TRP A 129 19.95 -6.56 8.89
C TRP A 129 19.09 -6.03 7.74
N ILE A 130 18.80 -4.73 7.74
CA ILE A 130 18.16 -4.01 6.63
C ILE A 130 19.28 -3.42 5.76
N VAL A 131 19.43 -3.94 4.54
CA VAL A 131 20.70 -3.86 3.79
C VAL A 131 21.14 -2.43 3.44
N ASN A 132 20.20 -1.51 3.25
CA ASN A 132 20.50 -0.11 2.96
C ASN A 132 19.33 0.83 3.30
N ALA A 133 19.56 2.13 3.19
CA ALA A 133 18.57 3.16 3.48
C ALA A 133 17.36 3.12 2.55
N SER A 134 17.55 2.84 1.26
CA SER A 134 16.44 2.74 0.30
C SER A 134 15.54 1.53 0.59
N THR A 135 16.11 0.37 0.95
CA THR A 135 15.34 -0.75 1.45
C THR A 135 14.56 -0.34 2.71
N PHE A 136 15.19 0.36 3.65
CA PHE A 136 14.54 0.82 4.87
C PHE A 136 13.36 1.78 4.61
N GLU A 137 13.57 2.87 3.88
CA GLU A 137 12.61 3.97 3.76
C GLU A 137 11.74 3.93 2.48
N ASP A 138 12.31 3.50 1.36
CA ASP A 138 11.60 3.50 0.07
C ASP A 138 10.82 2.21 -0.13
N LYS A 139 11.43 1.05 0.20
CA LYS A 139 10.80 -0.26 -0.01
C LYS A 139 9.87 -0.64 1.13
N TYR A 140 10.39 -0.62 2.36
CA TYR A 140 9.63 -1.03 3.53
C TYR A 140 8.95 0.13 4.26
N HIS A 141 9.28 1.38 3.94
CA HIS A 141 8.69 2.56 4.58
C HIS A 141 8.84 2.60 6.09
N PHE A 142 9.89 1.95 6.61
CA PHE A 142 10.23 2.01 8.02
C PHE A 142 10.60 3.44 8.43
N SER A 143 10.36 3.73 9.70
CA SER A 143 10.52 5.08 10.25
C SER A 143 11.87 5.22 10.93
N TRP A 144 12.69 6.16 10.42
CA TRP A 144 13.98 6.50 11.05
C TRP A 144 13.80 7.05 12.48
N ALA A 145 12.67 7.70 12.76
CA ALA A 145 12.34 8.23 14.08
C ALA A 145 12.09 7.12 15.13
N ASP A 146 11.72 5.92 14.68
CA ASP A 146 11.42 4.78 15.54
C ASP A 146 12.61 3.83 15.72
N VAL A 147 13.77 4.15 15.12
CA VAL A 147 15.01 3.40 15.31
C VAL A 147 15.60 3.70 16.69
N ARG A 148 15.64 2.69 17.55
CA ARG A 148 16.29 2.81 18.86
C ARG A 148 17.78 2.47 18.81
N THR A 149 18.56 3.06 19.71
CA THR A 149 19.98 2.69 19.88
C THR A 149 20.12 1.72 21.04
N GLN A 150 20.69 0.54 20.80
CA GLN A 150 21.00 -0.44 21.87
C GLN A 150 22.23 -1.29 21.50
N VAL A 151 22.85 -1.92 22.51
CA VAL A 151 23.85 -2.96 22.28
C VAL A 151 23.14 -4.22 21.79
N LEU A 152 23.58 -4.77 20.66
CA LEU A 152 23.01 -5.99 20.10
C LEU A 152 23.79 -7.20 20.62
N ASP A 153 23.07 -8.25 20.96
CA ASP A 153 23.66 -9.56 21.22
C ASP A 153 24.14 -10.16 19.89
N PRO A 154 25.45 -10.44 19.72
CA PRO A 154 25.99 -10.99 18.47
C PRO A 154 25.40 -12.36 18.12
N ASP A 155 25.02 -13.18 19.10
CA ASP A 155 24.45 -14.51 18.87
C ASP A 155 23.00 -14.44 18.36
N SER A 156 22.36 -13.28 18.55
CA SER A 156 21.01 -12.98 18.05
C SER A 156 21.04 -12.32 16.65
N LEU A 157 22.19 -12.11 16.02
CA LEU A 157 22.27 -11.57 14.67
C LEU A 157 21.98 -12.66 13.63
N LEU A 158 21.12 -12.35 12.66
CA LEU A 158 20.73 -13.27 11.58
C LEU A 158 21.22 -12.74 10.21
N PRO A 159 22.56 -12.76 9.95
CA PRO A 159 23.14 -12.10 8.77
C PRO A 159 22.80 -12.81 7.45
N SER A 160 22.43 -14.09 7.48
CA SER A 160 22.05 -14.84 6.28
C SER A 160 20.67 -14.48 5.75
N TRP A 161 19.81 -13.86 6.56
CA TRP A 161 18.43 -13.50 6.21
C TRP A 161 18.21 -12.00 6.38
N PRO A 162 18.81 -11.16 5.52
CA PRO A 162 18.59 -9.72 5.57
C PRO A 162 17.17 -9.34 5.11
N TRP A 163 16.84 -8.07 5.25
CA TRP A 163 15.76 -7.41 4.53
C TRP A 163 16.42 -6.61 3.40
N ASP A 164 16.17 -7.02 2.16
CA ASP A 164 16.68 -6.42 0.92
C ASP A 164 15.55 -5.80 0.08
#